data_AF-A0A450WZC1-F1
#
_entry.id   AF-A0A450WZC1-F1
#
_cell.length_a   1.000
_cell.length_b   1.000
_cell.length_c   1.000
_cell.angle_alpha   90.00
_cell.angle_beta   90.00
_cell.angle_gamma   90.00
#
_symmetry.space_group_name_H-M   'P 1'
#
loop_
_entity.id
_entity.type
_entity.pdbx_description
1 polymer ?
#
loop_
_entity_poly.entity_id
_entity_poly.type
_entity_poly.pdbx_seq_one_letter_code
_entity_poly.pdbx_strand_id
1 'polypeptide(L)'
;ELIREGYSYVDKSLLIRSVLDSPAQVLLLPRPWRFGKTLNISMLRTFFDRGMPGSAELFRGLDIERAGEEYTTHQGRYPVVFLTLKDVKTLNWEDCPGHLRQVISEEFKHHEMLLESGFLDTEEQKQFRKIRSRECARYELERSLSNLLYRVGPGSGRYPHEPGGVG
;
A
#
# COMPACT_ATOMS: atom_id res chain seq x y z
N GLU A 1 -4.12 7.21 14.47
CA GLU A 1 -5.31 7.68 15.22
C GLU A 1 -5.43 6.87 16.50
N LEU A 2 -5.90 5.61 16.52
CA LEU A 2 -6.11 4.84 17.76
C LEU A 2 -4.98 4.88 18.82
N ILE A 3 -3.74 4.53 18.43
CA ILE A 3 -2.58 4.54 19.34
C ILE A 3 -2.19 5.98 19.73
N ARG A 4 -2.27 6.91 18.77
CA ARG A 4 -1.91 8.33 18.99
C ARG A 4 -2.94 9.07 19.84
N GLU A 5 -4.19 8.62 19.84
CA GLU A 5 -5.32 9.22 20.54
C GLU A 5 -5.66 8.52 21.87
N GLY A 6 -4.85 7.54 22.30
CA GLY A 6 -4.97 6.93 23.62
C GLY A 6 -6.16 6.00 23.83
N TYR A 7 -6.79 5.49 22.76
CA TYR A 7 -7.87 4.50 22.87
C TYR A 7 -7.32 3.12 23.27
N SER A 8 -8.13 2.31 23.96
CA SER A 8 -7.77 0.91 24.27
C SER A 8 -7.52 0.11 22.99
N TYR A 9 -6.24 -0.12 22.68
CA TYR A 9 -5.77 -0.89 21.54
C TYR A 9 -5.41 -2.30 22.01
N VAL A 10 -6.06 -3.32 21.44
CA VAL A 10 -5.64 -4.70 21.60
C VAL A 10 -4.53 -4.96 20.60
N ASP A 11 -3.34 -5.31 21.10
CA ASP A 11 -2.20 -5.60 20.25
C ASP A 11 -2.48 -6.83 19.37
N LYS A 12 -2.43 -6.62 18.05
CA LYS A 12 -2.57 -7.66 17.01
C LYS A 12 -1.37 -7.67 16.07
N SER A 13 -0.28 -7.03 16.45
CA SER A 13 0.89 -6.82 15.61
C SER A 13 1.58 -8.13 15.18
N LEU A 14 1.41 -9.22 15.93
CA LEU A 14 1.84 -10.57 15.52
C LEU A 14 1.16 -11.12 14.26
N LEU A 15 0.10 -10.46 13.75
CA LEU A 15 -0.40 -10.74 12.41
C LEU A 15 0.68 -10.48 11.34
N ILE A 16 1.54 -9.48 11.54
CA ILE A 16 2.65 -9.16 10.61
C ILE A 16 3.60 -10.35 10.53
N ARG A 17 4.01 -10.90 11.68
CA ARG A 17 4.79 -12.13 11.75
C ARG A 17 4.11 -13.28 11.01
N SER A 18 2.81 -13.48 11.26
CA SER A 18 2.05 -14.55 10.59
C SER A 18 2.01 -14.40 9.06
N VAL A 19 2.03 -13.16 8.57
CA VAL A 19 2.11 -12.85 7.13
C VAL A 19 3.52 -13.14 6.58
N LEU A 20 4.57 -12.77 7.31
CA LEU A 20 5.96 -12.97 6.90
C LEU A 20 6.38 -14.45 6.94
N ASP A 21 5.93 -15.21 7.95
CA ASP A 21 6.21 -16.64 8.10
C ASP A 21 5.42 -17.51 7.10
N SER A 22 4.43 -16.94 6.41
CA SER A 22 3.58 -17.69 5.48
C SER A 22 4.27 -17.91 4.12
N PRO A 23 4.32 -19.14 3.61
CA PRO A 23 4.85 -19.42 2.27
C PRO A 23 3.86 -19.03 1.13
N ALA A 24 2.63 -18.66 1.47
CA ALA A 24 1.59 -18.35 0.50
C ALA A 24 1.85 -17.01 -0.21
N GLN A 25 1.80 -17.01 -1.55
CA GLN A 25 1.86 -15.79 -2.36
C GLN A 25 0.61 -14.91 -2.24
N VAL A 26 -0.52 -15.53 -1.90
CA VAL A 26 -1.81 -14.85 -1.74
C VAL A 26 -2.41 -15.27 -0.39
N LEU A 27 -2.69 -14.27 0.44
CA LEU A 27 -3.31 -14.47 1.75
C LEU A 27 -4.77 -14.00 1.73
N LEU A 28 -5.69 -14.94 1.90
CA LEU A 28 -7.09 -14.63 2.16
C LEU A 28 -7.31 -14.52 3.66
N LEU A 29 -7.71 -13.34 4.14
CA LEU A 29 -8.08 -13.12 5.54
C LEU A 29 -9.62 -13.12 5.66
N PRO A 30 -10.30 -14.28 5.87
CA PRO A 30 -11.77 -14.40 5.88
C PRO A 30 -12.42 -13.64 7.04
N ARG A 31 -13.68 -13.19 6.88
CA ARG A 31 -14.39 -12.26 7.78
C ARG A 31 -15.36 -12.91 8.78
N PRO A 32 -14.93 -13.10 10.04
CA PRO A 32 -15.87 -13.07 11.16
C PRO A 32 -16.26 -11.60 11.48
N TRP A 33 -17.51 -11.39 11.91
CA TRP A 33 -18.06 -10.07 12.24
C TRP A 33 -17.27 -9.42 13.41
N ARG A 34 -17.16 -8.07 13.41
CA ARG A 34 -16.50 -7.25 14.46
C ARG A 34 -14.99 -7.48 14.70
N PHE A 35 -14.28 -8.21 13.83
CA PHE A 35 -12.88 -8.59 14.10
C PHE A 35 -11.80 -7.52 13.79
N GLY A 36 -12.17 -6.26 13.50
CA GLY A 36 -11.19 -5.19 13.28
C GLY A 36 -10.36 -5.32 12.00
N LYS A 37 -10.93 -5.87 10.92
CA LYS A 37 -10.20 -6.11 9.66
C LYS A 37 -9.59 -4.88 9.01
N THR A 38 -10.32 -3.78 8.98
CA THR A 38 -9.81 -2.53 8.41
C THR A 38 -8.53 -2.11 9.13
N LEU A 39 -8.53 -2.23 10.47
CA LEU A 39 -7.36 -1.97 11.31
C LEU A 39 -6.22 -2.95 11.00
N ASN A 40 -6.50 -4.23 10.82
CA ASN A 40 -5.47 -5.22 10.49
C ASN A 40 -4.81 -4.96 9.13
N ILE A 41 -5.60 -4.68 8.09
CA ILE A 41 -5.05 -4.42 6.75
C ILE A 41 -4.32 -3.07 6.74
N SER A 42 -4.85 -2.04 7.42
CA SER A 42 -4.13 -0.77 7.55
C SER A 42 -2.84 -0.93 8.34
N MET A 43 -2.81 -1.77 9.39
CA MET A 43 -1.60 -2.08 10.14
C MET A 43 -0.54 -2.75 9.28
N LEU A 44 -0.92 -3.72 8.43
CA LEU A 44 0.01 -4.33 7.47
C LEU A 44 0.57 -3.28 6.51
N ARG A 45 -0.28 -2.42 5.95
CA ARG A 45 0.19 -1.30 5.12
C ARG A 45 1.16 -0.42 5.90
N THR A 46 0.78 0.06 7.08
CA THR A 46 1.61 0.96 7.90
C THR A 46 2.92 0.33 8.33
N PHE A 47 2.97 -0.99 8.51
CA PHE A 47 4.21 -1.69 8.82
C PHE A 47 5.14 -1.78 7.61
N PHE A 48 4.65 -2.14 6.43
CA PHE A 48 5.50 -2.40 5.26
C PHE A 48 5.78 -1.17 4.40
N ASP A 49 4.88 -0.20 4.35
CA ASP A 49 4.88 0.92 3.40
C ASP A 49 5.97 1.94 3.72
N ARG A 50 6.98 2.02 2.84
CA ARG A 50 8.06 3.01 2.93
C ARG A 50 7.57 4.45 2.74
N GLY A 51 6.40 4.65 2.11
CA GLY A 51 5.80 5.96 1.90
C GLY A 51 5.17 6.57 3.16
N MET A 52 5.32 5.93 4.32
CA MET A 52 4.80 6.39 5.61
C MET A 52 5.93 6.69 6.61
N PRO A 53 6.65 7.82 6.45
CA PRO A 53 7.71 8.21 7.38
C PRO A 53 7.15 8.36 8.81
N GLY A 54 7.92 7.91 9.81
CA GLY A 54 7.50 7.91 11.21
C GLY A 54 6.44 6.86 11.58
N SER A 55 6.10 5.94 10.67
CA SER A 55 5.29 4.75 10.99
C SER A 55 5.99 3.81 11.97
N ALA A 56 7.32 3.81 12.00
CA ALA A 56 8.12 2.96 12.88
C ALA A 56 7.74 3.11 14.36
N GLU A 57 7.52 4.37 14.79
CA GLU A 57 7.08 4.75 16.13
C GLU A 57 5.79 4.06 16.57
N LEU A 58 4.90 3.72 15.64
CA LEU A 58 3.60 3.11 15.95
C LEU A 58 3.72 1.66 16.42
N PHE A 59 4.87 1.02 16.20
CA PHE A 59 5.11 -0.37 16.56
C PHE A 59 6.07 -0.53 17.74
N ARG A 60 6.62 0.58 18.26
CA ARG A 60 7.47 0.55 19.45
C ARG A 60 6.67 0.01 20.66
N GLY A 61 7.27 -0.92 21.37
CA GLY A 61 6.69 -1.60 22.53
C GLY A 61 5.60 -2.63 22.21
N LEU A 62 5.23 -2.81 20.93
CA LEU A 62 4.28 -3.84 20.50
C LEU A 62 4.96 -5.21 20.37
N ASP A 63 4.16 -6.27 20.36
CA ASP A 63 4.65 -7.64 20.31
C ASP A 63 5.45 -7.96 19.03
N ILE A 64 5.19 -7.28 17.91
CA ILE A 64 5.99 -7.42 16.69
C ILE A 64 7.43 -6.90 16.84
N GLU A 65 7.65 -5.83 17.61
CA GLU A 65 9.01 -5.32 17.87
C GLU A 65 9.77 -6.33 18.74
N ARG A 66 9.09 -6.91 19.74
CA ARG A 66 9.63 -7.96 20.61
C ARG A 66 9.88 -9.28 19.89
N ALA A 67 9.27 -9.49 18.72
CA ALA A 67 9.45 -10.71 17.94
C ALA A 67 10.85 -10.82 17.29
N GLY A 68 11.60 -9.72 17.22
CA GLY A 68 13.02 -9.70 16.83
C GLY A 68 13.32 -9.04 15.48
N GLU A 69 14.62 -8.88 15.21
CA GLU A 69 15.13 -8.18 14.01
C GLU A 69 14.72 -8.83 12.69
N GLU A 70 14.52 -10.15 12.70
CA GLU A 70 14.01 -10.89 11.54
C GLU A 70 12.71 -10.29 11.00
N TYR A 71 11.86 -9.72 11.86
CA TYR A 71 10.61 -9.09 11.47
C TYR A 71 10.74 -7.58 11.31
N THR A 72 11.43 -6.88 12.23
CA THR A 72 11.52 -5.41 12.18
C THR A 72 12.34 -4.89 10.99
N THR A 73 13.24 -5.72 10.43
CA THR A 73 13.97 -5.39 9.19
C THR A 73 13.04 -5.18 7.99
N HIS A 74 11.79 -5.66 8.03
CA HIS A 74 10.79 -5.45 6.98
C HIS A 74 10.02 -4.13 7.10
N GLN A 75 10.19 -3.41 8.22
CA GLN A 75 9.41 -2.23 8.54
C GLN A 75 9.78 -1.05 7.63
N GLY A 76 8.77 -0.42 7.03
CA GLY A 76 8.92 0.76 6.16
C GLY A 76 9.82 0.52 4.95
N ARG A 77 9.99 -0.73 4.48
CA ARG A 77 10.93 -1.07 3.41
C ARG A 77 10.31 -1.20 2.03
N TYR A 78 9.02 -1.50 1.96
CA TYR A 78 8.40 -1.93 0.72
C TYR A 78 7.56 -0.84 0.08
N PRO A 79 7.59 -0.72 -1.26
CA PRO A 79 6.54 -0.02 -1.95
C PRO A 79 5.23 -0.82 -1.82
N VAL A 80 4.24 -0.25 -1.16
CA VAL A 80 2.93 -0.89 -0.99
C VAL A 80 1.93 -0.18 -1.90
N VAL A 81 1.26 -0.95 -2.76
CA VAL A 81 0.06 -0.50 -3.47
C VAL A 81 -1.16 -0.94 -2.69
N PHE A 82 -1.99 0.01 -2.27
CA PHE A 82 -3.13 -0.23 -1.39
C PHE A 82 -4.43 0.29 -1.99
N LEU A 83 -5.38 -0.61 -2.26
CA LEU A 83 -6.69 -0.22 -2.78
C LEU A 83 -7.78 -0.56 -1.77
N THR A 84 -8.63 0.43 -1.48
CA THR A 84 -9.88 0.20 -0.74
C THR A 84 -11.06 0.26 -1.68
N LEU A 85 -11.82 -0.85 -1.74
CA LEU A 85 -13.06 -0.92 -2.52
C LEU A 85 -14.31 -0.57 -1.68
N LYS A 86 -14.12 -0.10 -0.45
CA LYS A 86 -15.21 0.18 0.51
C LYS A 86 -16.24 1.19 -0.03
N ASP A 87 -15.76 2.14 -0.81
CA ASP A 87 -16.57 3.25 -1.34
C ASP A 87 -17.06 3.00 -2.78
N VAL A 88 -16.74 1.82 -3.34
CA VAL A 88 -17.35 1.32 -4.58
C VAL A 88 -18.72 0.74 -4.25
N LYS A 89 -19.71 1.62 -4.10
CA LYS A 89 -21.10 1.27 -3.79
C LYS A 89 -21.98 1.53 -5.02
N THR A 90 -21.86 0.70 -6.05
CA THR A 90 -22.72 0.79 -7.24
C THR A 90 -23.83 -0.23 -7.19
N LEU A 91 -25.03 0.18 -7.62
CA LEU A 91 -26.19 -0.69 -7.76
C LEU A 91 -26.29 -1.32 -9.16
N ASN A 92 -25.55 -0.78 -10.13
CA ASN A 92 -25.47 -1.28 -11.50
C ASN A 92 -24.00 -1.58 -11.87
N TRP A 93 -23.84 -2.46 -12.86
CA TRP A 93 -22.52 -2.84 -13.39
C TRP A 93 -21.91 -1.74 -14.27
N GLU A 94 -22.74 -0.92 -14.90
CA GLU A 94 -22.31 0.12 -15.84
C GLU A 94 -21.45 1.21 -15.17
N ASP A 95 -21.78 1.56 -13.93
CA ASP A 95 -21.03 2.54 -13.13
C ASP A 95 -19.76 1.94 -12.49
N CYS A 96 -19.71 0.62 -12.29
CA CYS A 96 -18.63 -0.05 -11.58
C CYS A 96 -17.23 0.24 -12.18
N PRO A 97 -17.01 0.17 -13.51
CA PRO A 97 -15.75 0.57 -14.13
C PRO A 97 -15.34 2.02 -13.83
N GLY A 98 -16.32 2.95 -13.73
CA GLY A 98 -16.06 4.35 -13.39
C GLY A 98 -15.53 4.50 -11.96
N HIS A 99 -16.13 3.80 -11.01
CA HIS A 99 -15.68 3.79 -9.62
C HIS A 99 -14.31 3.11 -9.45
N LEU A 100 -14.07 2.00 -10.16
CA LEU A 100 -12.75 1.36 -10.17
C LEU A 100 -11.69 2.31 -10.76
N ARG A 101 -12.01 3.03 -11.84
CA ARG A 101 -11.12 4.06 -12.41
C ARG A 101 -10.81 5.14 -11.37
N GLN A 102 -11.79 5.55 -10.58
CA GLN A 102 -11.57 6.52 -9.50
C GLN A 102 -10.60 5.98 -8.44
N VAL A 103 -10.84 4.76 -7.93
CA VAL A 103 -9.97 4.13 -6.92
C VAL A 103 -8.54 3.95 -7.42
N ILE A 104 -8.36 3.48 -8.66
CA ILE A 104 -7.04 3.34 -9.28
C ILE A 104 -6.37 4.71 -9.48
N SER A 105 -7.12 5.72 -9.95
CA SER A 105 -6.62 7.09 -10.12
C SER A 105 -6.11 7.68 -8.81
N GLU A 106 -6.81 7.45 -7.70
CA GLU A 106 -6.39 7.92 -6.36
C GLU A 106 -5.08 7.27 -5.93
N GLU A 107 -4.90 5.98 -6.20
CA GLU A 107 -3.63 5.31 -5.92
C GLU A 107 -2.48 5.83 -6.80
N PHE A 108 -2.74 6.12 -8.08
CA PHE A 108 -1.74 6.78 -8.93
C PHE A 108 -1.37 8.17 -8.42
N LYS A 109 -2.30 8.93 -7.82
CA LYS A 109 -1.99 10.21 -7.18
C LYS A 109 -1.10 10.02 -5.95
N HIS A 110 -1.34 8.97 -5.16
CA HIS A 110 -0.49 8.65 -4.01
C HIS A 110 0.99 8.42 -4.40
N HIS A 111 1.23 7.91 -5.61
CA HIS A 111 2.57 7.70 -6.16
C HIS A 111 3.04 8.81 -7.12
N GLU A 112 2.50 10.03 -7.02
CA GLU A 112 2.82 11.14 -7.94
C GLU A 112 4.31 11.50 -8.00
N MET A 113 5.06 11.28 -6.90
CA MET A 113 6.52 11.46 -6.86
C MET A 113 7.28 10.68 -7.94
N LEU A 114 6.70 9.61 -8.50
CA LEU A 114 7.26 8.88 -9.63
C LEU A 114 7.41 9.73 -10.90
N LEU A 115 6.59 10.77 -11.07
CA LEU A 115 6.70 11.67 -12.21
C LEU A 115 7.89 12.63 -12.07
N GLU A 116 8.30 12.92 -10.83
CA GLU A 116 9.38 13.86 -10.50
C GLU A 116 10.73 13.15 -10.37
N SER A 117 10.71 11.84 -10.18
CA SER A 117 11.90 11.04 -9.89
C SER A 117 12.85 10.85 -11.07
N GLY A 118 12.47 11.28 -12.28
CA GLY A 118 13.28 11.17 -13.50
C GLY A 118 13.40 9.75 -14.05
N PHE A 119 12.69 8.79 -13.46
CA PHE A 119 12.82 7.37 -13.75
C PHE A 119 11.83 6.82 -14.76
N LEU A 120 10.78 7.58 -15.08
CA LEU A 120 9.81 7.22 -16.09
C LEU A 120 10.19 7.86 -17.42
N ASP A 121 10.18 7.07 -18.49
CA ASP A 121 10.32 7.62 -19.84
C ASP A 121 9.09 8.46 -20.25
N THR A 122 9.18 9.14 -21.39
CA THR A 122 8.13 10.04 -21.88
C THR A 122 6.77 9.36 -22.02
N GLU A 123 6.73 8.11 -22.51
CA GLU A 123 5.48 7.37 -22.72
C GLU A 123 4.93 6.85 -21.38
N GLU A 124 5.79 6.37 -20.49
CA GLU A 124 5.42 5.97 -19.13
C GLU A 124 4.80 7.14 -18.35
N GLN A 125 5.41 8.33 -18.42
CA GLN A 125 4.88 9.53 -17.78
C GLN A 125 3.52 9.92 -18.38
N LYS A 126 3.37 9.84 -19.71
CA LYS A 126 2.10 10.14 -20.39
C LYS A 126 1.00 9.18 -19.96
N GLN A 127 1.29 7.88 -19.93
CA GLN A 127 0.35 6.87 -19.46
C GLN A 127 -0.02 7.08 -17.99
N PHE A 128 0.97 7.38 -17.14
CA PHE A 128 0.75 7.66 -15.72
C PHE A 128 -0.19 8.86 -15.53
N ARG A 129 0.08 9.98 -16.22
CA ARG A 129 -0.77 11.18 -16.16
C ARG A 129 -2.19 10.91 -16.63
N LYS A 130 -2.38 10.12 -17.68
CA LYS A 130 -3.69 9.75 -18.23
C LYS A 130 -4.53 8.90 -17.27
N ILE A 131 -3.91 7.94 -16.57
CA ILE A 131 -4.58 7.15 -15.53
C ILE A 131 -4.92 8.04 -14.33
N ARG A 132 -3.95 8.86 -13.89
CA ARG A 132 -4.11 9.82 -12.79
C ARG A 132 -5.26 10.80 -13.04
N SER A 133 -5.38 11.33 -14.26
CA SER A 133 -6.43 12.28 -14.68
C SER A 133 -7.79 11.62 -14.99
N ARG A 134 -7.87 10.28 -14.97
CA ARG A 134 -9.07 9.49 -15.32
C ARG A 134 -9.48 9.58 -16.79
N GLU A 135 -8.55 9.97 -17.66
CA GLU A 135 -8.75 10.12 -19.11
C GLU A 135 -8.36 8.85 -19.89
N CYS A 136 -8.02 7.77 -19.18
CA CYS A 136 -7.65 6.50 -19.79
C CYS A 136 -8.86 5.67 -20.24
N ALA A 137 -8.66 4.94 -21.33
CA ALA A 137 -9.60 3.93 -21.79
C ALA A 137 -9.61 2.73 -20.83
N ARG A 138 -10.70 1.96 -20.83
CA ARG A 138 -10.87 0.82 -19.92
C ARG A 138 -9.74 -0.21 -20.02
N TYR A 139 -9.30 -0.55 -21.23
CA TYR A 139 -8.24 -1.53 -21.44
C TYR A 139 -6.89 -1.09 -20.84
N GLU A 140 -6.66 0.22 -20.69
CA GLU A 140 -5.44 0.74 -20.08
C GLU A 140 -5.42 0.52 -18.54
N LEU A 141 -6.58 0.30 -17.92
CA LEU A 141 -6.67 -0.01 -16.49
C LEU A 141 -6.24 -1.44 -16.16
N GLU A 142 -6.40 -2.39 -17.08
CA GLU A 142 -6.20 -3.84 -16.83
C GLU A 142 -4.81 -4.17 -16.32
N ARG A 143 -3.79 -3.46 -16.83
CA ARG A 143 -2.38 -3.64 -16.42
C ARG A 143 -1.83 -2.48 -15.61
N SER A 144 -2.67 -1.50 -15.27
CA SER A 144 -2.25 -0.25 -14.63
C SER A 144 -1.56 -0.50 -13.29
N LEU A 145 -2.13 -1.35 -12.44
CA LEU A 145 -1.58 -1.68 -11.12
C LEU A 145 -0.29 -2.49 -11.22
N SER A 146 -0.20 -3.43 -12.18
CA SER A 146 1.04 -4.17 -12.43
C SER A 146 2.15 -3.24 -12.91
N ASN A 147 1.84 -2.30 -13.80
CA ASN A 147 2.79 -1.29 -14.26
C ASN A 147 3.22 -0.38 -13.12
N LEU A 148 2.29 0.03 -12.25
CA LEU A 148 2.59 0.81 -11.06
C LEU A 148 3.53 0.04 -10.12
N LEU A 149 3.22 -1.23 -9.83
CA LEU A 149 4.05 -2.13 -9.01
C LEU A 149 5.46 -2.29 -9.58
N TYR A 150 5.58 -2.48 -10.89
CA TYR A 150 6.87 -2.57 -11.57
C TYR A 150 7.70 -1.28 -11.40
N ARG A 151 7.05 -0.12 -11.52
CA ARG A 151 7.70 1.21 -11.38
C ARG A 151 8.09 1.52 -9.94
N VAL A 152 7.33 1.04 -8.95
CA VAL A 152 7.64 1.27 -7.53
C VAL A 152 8.64 0.25 -6.98
N GLY A 153 8.75 -0.94 -7.60
CA GLY A 153 9.46 -2.10 -7.07
C GLY A 153 10.98 -1.94 -6.92
N PRO A 154 11.63 -2.66 -5.97
CA PRO A 154 13.06 -2.56 -5.68
C PRO A 154 13.99 -3.00 -6.82
N GLY A 155 13.51 -3.81 -7.78
CA GLY A 155 14.28 -4.23 -8.96
C GLY A 155 14.32 -3.19 -10.09
N SER A 156 13.61 -2.08 -9.96
CA SER A 156 13.51 -1.08 -11.01
C SER A 156 14.69 -0.11 -11.02
N GLY A 157 15.40 0.06 -9.89
CA GLY A 157 16.36 1.15 -9.69
C GLY A 157 15.73 2.55 -9.79
N ARG A 158 14.39 2.62 -9.82
CA ARG A 158 13.58 3.73 -10.33
C ARG A 158 12.69 4.38 -9.27
N TYR A 159 13.04 4.21 -8.00
CA TYR A 159 12.44 4.98 -6.92
C TYR A 159 13.53 5.73 -6.18
N PRO A 160 13.35 7.02 -5.88
CA PRO A 160 14.35 7.78 -5.15
C PRO A 160 14.54 7.12 -3.79
N HIS A 161 15.76 6.68 -3.50
CA HIS A 161 16.19 6.45 -2.13
C HIS A 161 16.20 7.82 -1.45
N GLU A 162 15.42 8.01 -0.39
CA GLU A 162 15.70 9.15 0.48
C GLU A 162 17.13 8.99 1.02
N PRO A 163 17.99 10.03 0.90
CA PRO A 163 19.30 10.00 1.50
C PRO A 163 19.13 10.22 3.00
N GLY A 164 19.01 9.15 3.79
CA GLY A 164 19.00 9.29 5.25
C GLY A 164 18.22 8.24 6.02
N GLY A 165 18.62 6.98 5.93
CA GLY A 165 18.40 5.99 7.00
C GLY A 165 19.75 5.65 7.61
N VAL A 166 20.15 6.41 8.62
CA VAL A 166 21.39 6.17 9.39
C VAL A 166 21.25 4.82 10.09
N GLY A 167 22.28 3.99 10.00
CA GLY A 167 22.45 2.79 10.82
C GLY A 167 22.84 3.10 12.26
#